data_AF-A0A5N5KUK9-F1
#
_entry.id   AF-A0A5N5KUK9-F1
#
_cell.length_a   1.000
_cell.length_b   1.000
_cell.length_c   1.000
_cell.angle_alpha   90.00
_cell.angle_beta   90.00
_cell.angle_gamma   90.00
#
_symmetry.space_group_name_H-M   'P 1'
#
loop_
_entity.id
_entity.type
_entity.pdbx_description
1 polymer ?
#
loop_
_entity_poly.entity_id
_entity_poly.type
_entity_poly.pdbx_seq_one_letter_code
_entity_poly.pdbx_strand_id
1 'polypeptide(L)'
;MRWVWDANRGKPVHENATLSFQRDGNLILADFDGTIAWQTGTANKGVVGLDLLPNGNMVLYDKRGKFIWQSFDHPADTLLMVGQNLRSNGTNRLVSRVSEMDGSLGAYSFVMEQRYWALYYKVKNSPTPLLYYKSDESGDGQGSMANLNFYCKPEYEQAYAFEMGFTYDMNNSTSSGGDILTRPKYNSTYSMLRLESDGNLRIHTYNFAGSCAWYSSRGFQSFPCWLYQDVQIDLSNLKFVELLL
;
A
#
# COMPACT_ATOMS: atom_id res chain seq x y z
N MET A 1 0.85 -5.39 15.58
CA MET A 1 2.09 -5.28 14.76
C MET A 1 1.72 -4.72 13.40
N ARG A 2 2.55 -3.85 12.81
CA ARG A 2 2.29 -3.29 11.47
C ARG A 2 3.30 -3.89 10.47
N TRP A 3 2.92 -4.96 9.79
CA TRP A 3 3.68 -5.50 8.66
C TRP A 3 3.34 -4.73 7.38
N VAL A 4 4.34 -4.49 6.53
CA VAL A 4 4.24 -3.67 5.31
C VAL A 4 3.99 -4.49 4.04
N TRP A 5 4.30 -5.78 4.07
CA TRP A 5 4.14 -6.71 2.96
C TRP A 5 3.84 -8.12 3.49
N ASP A 6 3.14 -8.93 2.68
CA ASP A 6 2.79 -10.32 3.00
C ASP A 6 2.79 -11.15 1.71
N ALA A 7 3.55 -12.24 1.71
CA ALA A 7 3.70 -13.14 0.58
C ALA A 7 2.43 -13.96 0.30
N ASN A 8 1.73 -14.43 1.35
CA ASN A 8 0.65 -15.41 1.22
C ASN A 8 -0.64 -14.93 1.90
N ARG A 9 -1.16 -13.80 1.42
CA ARG A 9 -2.31 -13.15 2.02
C ARG A 9 -3.55 -14.03 2.10
N GLY A 10 -4.15 -14.06 3.29
CA GLY A 10 -5.39 -14.77 3.57
C GLY A 10 -5.26 -16.29 3.56
N LYS A 11 -4.03 -16.81 3.49
CA LYS A 11 -3.72 -18.25 3.54
C LYS A 11 -2.55 -18.46 4.49
N PRO A 12 -2.74 -18.27 5.80
CA PRO A 12 -1.67 -18.50 6.77
C PRO A 12 -1.19 -19.96 6.66
N VAL A 13 0.12 -20.13 6.80
CA VAL A 13 0.75 -21.44 6.91
C VAL A 13 0.73 -21.89 8.37
N HIS A 14 0.81 -23.20 8.61
CA HIS A 14 0.86 -23.75 9.95
C HIS A 14 2.25 -23.60 10.57
N GLU A 15 2.35 -23.92 11.85
CA GLU A 15 3.62 -24.03 12.55
C GLU A 15 4.53 -25.06 11.84
N ASN A 16 5.84 -24.80 11.82
CA ASN A 16 6.86 -25.56 11.07
C ASN A 16 6.85 -25.41 9.54
N ALA A 17 6.13 -24.42 9.01
CA ALA A 17 6.31 -24.01 7.62
C ALA A 17 7.77 -23.57 7.33
N THR A 18 8.20 -23.77 6.10
CA THR A 18 9.58 -23.50 5.67
C THR A 18 9.61 -22.51 4.52
N LEU A 19 10.44 -21.47 4.66
CA LEU A 19 10.81 -20.58 3.57
C LEU A 19 12.18 -21.02 3.06
N SER A 20 12.25 -21.46 1.80
CA SER A 20 13.46 -22.03 1.20
C SER A 20 13.80 -21.34 -0.11
N PHE A 21 15.08 -20.98 -0.26
CA PHE A 21 15.65 -20.51 -1.52
C PHE A 21 16.32 -21.69 -2.22
N GLN A 22 15.74 -22.12 -3.33
CA GLN A 22 16.12 -23.34 -4.04
C GLN A 22 17.27 -23.10 -5.02
N ARG A 23 17.96 -24.19 -5.40
CA ARG A 23 19.12 -24.14 -6.32
C ARG A 23 18.75 -23.70 -7.74
N ASP A 24 17.49 -23.85 -8.12
CA ASP A 24 16.94 -23.34 -9.38
C ASP A 24 16.69 -21.82 -9.35
N GLY A 25 16.95 -21.17 -8.21
CA GLY A 25 16.77 -19.74 -8.01
C GLY A 25 15.37 -19.34 -7.55
N ASN A 26 14.50 -20.31 -7.24
CA ASN A 26 13.14 -20.04 -6.79
C ASN A 26 13.07 -19.90 -5.26
N LEU A 27 12.41 -18.84 -4.78
CA LEU A 27 12.01 -18.72 -3.38
C LEU A 27 10.62 -19.32 -3.18
N ILE A 28 10.51 -20.29 -2.28
CA ILE A 28 9.30 -21.06 -2.01
C ILE A 28 8.97 -21.05 -0.51
N LEU A 29 7.74 -20.73 -0.18
CA LEU A 29 7.12 -20.94 1.12
C LEU A 29 6.29 -22.22 1.05
N ALA A 30 6.70 -23.24 1.80
CA ALA A 30 5.98 -24.51 1.93
C ALA A 30 5.40 -24.65 3.34
N ASP A 31 4.19 -25.16 3.44
CA ASP A 31 3.55 -25.48 4.71
C ASP A 31 4.15 -26.77 5.32
N PHE A 32 3.77 -27.11 6.55
CA PHE A 32 4.34 -28.24 7.31
C PHE A 32 4.17 -29.60 6.61
N ASP A 33 3.13 -29.74 5.78
CA ASP A 33 2.81 -30.94 5.00
C ASP A 33 3.56 -30.98 3.65
N GLY A 34 4.37 -29.97 3.35
CA GLY A 34 5.09 -29.81 2.09
C GLY A 34 4.26 -29.14 0.99
N THR A 35 3.01 -28.75 1.25
CA THR A 35 2.18 -28.02 0.29
C THR A 35 2.80 -26.65 0.01
N ILE A 36 3.00 -26.31 -1.25
CA ILE A 36 3.51 -25.00 -1.64
C ILE A 36 2.43 -23.96 -1.39
N ALA A 37 2.65 -23.14 -0.38
CA ALA A 37 1.75 -22.07 0.03
C ALA A 37 1.96 -20.82 -0.83
N TRP A 38 3.21 -20.49 -1.16
CA TRP A 38 3.57 -19.38 -2.04
C TRP A 38 4.94 -19.58 -2.71
N GLN A 39 5.16 -18.96 -3.87
CA GLN A 39 6.46 -18.94 -4.54
C GLN A 39 6.64 -17.71 -5.45
N THR A 40 7.89 -17.32 -5.68
CA THR A 40 8.24 -16.18 -6.56
C THR A 40 8.13 -16.48 -8.06
N GLY A 41 8.09 -17.76 -8.46
CA GLY A 41 7.99 -18.15 -9.88
C GLY A 41 9.26 -17.79 -10.67
N THR A 42 10.41 -17.83 -10.00
CA THR A 42 11.72 -17.44 -10.56
C THR A 42 12.62 -18.64 -10.90
N ALA A 43 12.09 -19.86 -10.80
CA ALA A 43 12.76 -21.09 -11.18
C ALA A 43 13.40 -20.99 -12.57
N ASN A 44 14.68 -21.32 -12.65
CA ASN A 44 15.52 -21.32 -13.87
C ASN A 44 15.63 -19.96 -14.58
N LYS A 45 15.31 -18.85 -13.91
CA LYS A 45 15.50 -17.48 -14.46
C LYS A 45 16.89 -16.90 -14.18
N GLY A 46 17.84 -17.72 -13.73
CA GLY A 46 19.22 -17.30 -13.47
C GLY A 46 19.41 -16.50 -12.19
N VAL A 47 18.46 -16.57 -11.25
CA VAL A 47 18.61 -15.96 -9.92
C VAL A 47 19.75 -16.64 -9.17
N VAL A 48 20.61 -15.83 -8.55
CA VAL A 48 21.75 -16.33 -7.77
C VAL A 48 21.77 -15.86 -6.33
N GLY A 49 20.93 -14.88 -6.00
CA GLY A 49 20.86 -14.34 -4.66
C GLY A 49 19.54 -13.65 -4.37
N LEU A 50 19.34 -13.42 -3.08
CA LEU A 50 18.21 -12.73 -2.48
C LEU A 50 18.78 -11.68 -1.54
N ASP A 51 18.26 -10.46 -1.60
CA ASP A 51 18.68 -9.35 -0.74
C ASP A 51 17.47 -8.56 -0.25
N LEU A 52 17.59 -7.98 0.95
CA LEU A 52 16.61 -7.06 1.51
C LEU A 52 17.25 -5.67 1.58
N LEU A 53 16.84 -4.80 0.67
CA LEU A 53 17.41 -3.46 0.55
C LEU A 53 16.99 -2.59 1.74
N PRO A 54 17.78 -1.55 2.10
CA PRO A 54 17.47 -0.65 3.23
C PRO A 54 16.12 0.09 3.13
N ASN A 55 15.55 0.18 1.92
CA ASN A 55 14.22 0.73 1.68
C ASN A 55 13.07 -0.28 1.92
N GLY A 56 13.38 -1.50 2.34
CA GLY A 56 12.40 -2.57 2.58
C GLY A 56 12.02 -3.37 1.33
N ASN A 57 12.66 -3.11 0.18
CA ASN A 57 12.43 -3.90 -1.03
C ASN A 57 13.21 -5.21 -0.95
N MET A 58 12.49 -6.33 -1.07
CA MET A 58 13.08 -7.66 -1.14
C MET A 58 13.28 -8.01 -2.61
N VAL A 59 14.52 -8.26 -3.01
CA VAL A 59 14.89 -8.46 -4.42
C VAL A 59 15.58 -9.80 -4.63
N LEU A 60 15.26 -10.46 -5.75
CA LEU A 60 16.00 -11.60 -6.27
C LEU A 60 16.77 -11.12 -7.50
N TYR A 61 18.06 -11.40 -7.55
CA TYR A 61 18.95 -10.86 -8.59
C TYR A 61 19.78 -11.94 -9.30
N ASP A 62 20.17 -11.65 -10.54
CA ASP A 62 21.03 -12.51 -11.36
C ASP A 62 22.53 -12.25 -11.12
N LYS A 63 23.41 -13.03 -11.76
CA LYS A 63 24.88 -12.86 -11.67
C LYS A 63 25.39 -11.49 -12.10
N ARG A 64 24.59 -10.72 -12.84
CA ARG A 64 24.91 -9.38 -13.34
C ARG A 64 24.30 -8.29 -12.46
N GLY A 65 23.66 -8.64 -11.35
CA GLY A 65 22.97 -7.72 -10.45
C GLY A 65 21.63 -7.20 -10.98
N LYS A 66 21.08 -7.78 -12.05
CA LYS A 66 19.76 -7.41 -12.56
C LYS A 66 18.68 -8.02 -11.68
N PHE A 67 17.69 -7.22 -11.29
CA PHE A 67 16.53 -7.68 -10.55
C PHE A 67 15.63 -8.55 -11.44
N ILE A 68 15.37 -9.77 -10.97
CA ILE A 68 14.50 -10.76 -11.61
C ILE A 68 13.12 -10.76 -10.94
N TRP A 69 13.07 -10.46 -9.64
CA TRP A 69 11.84 -10.30 -8.88
C TRP A 69 12.04 -9.26 -7.77
N GLN A 70 10.98 -8.54 -7.44
CA GLN A 70 10.97 -7.54 -6.36
C GLN A 70 9.63 -7.54 -5.63
N SER A 71 9.64 -7.40 -4.31
CA SER A 71 8.40 -7.33 -3.51
C SER A 71 7.57 -6.09 -3.83
N PHE A 72 8.23 -5.03 -4.30
CA PHE A 72 7.56 -3.77 -4.66
C PHE A 72 6.62 -3.89 -5.85
N ASP A 73 6.82 -4.88 -6.74
CA ASP A 73 5.92 -5.19 -7.86
C ASP A 73 4.72 -6.05 -7.43
N HIS A 74 4.64 -6.39 -6.15
CA HIS A 74 3.52 -7.12 -5.57
C HIS A 74 3.03 -6.40 -4.29
N PRO A 75 2.63 -5.11 -4.39
CA PRO A 75 2.03 -4.41 -3.27
C PRO A 75 0.71 -5.06 -2.88
N ALA A 76 0.36 -4.89 -1.61
CA ALA A 76 -0.77 -5.58 -1.03
C ALA A 76 -1.85 -4.56 -0.59
N ASP A 77 -1.81 -4.07 0.65
CA ASP A 77 -2.66 -2.94 1.11
C ASP A 77 -1.87 -1.67 1.39
N THR A 78 -0.54 -1.75 1.30
CA THR A 78 0.41 -0.74 1.74
C THR A 78 1.33 -0.42 0.58
N LEU A 79 1.56 0.88 0.34
CA LEU A 79 2.62 1.40 -0.52
C LEU A 79 3.65 2.13 0.34
N LEU A 80 4.93 1.86 0.12
CA LEU A 80 5.99 2.67 0.71
C LEU A 80 6.11 3.99 -0.06
N MET A 81 6.15 5.10 0.68
CA MET A 81 6.23 6.45 0.09
C MET A 81 7.55 6.72 -0.63
N VAL A 82 8.54 5.86 -0.41
CA VAL A 82 9.87 5.96 -1.02
C VAL A 82 10.12 4.70 -1.84
N GLY A 83 10.22 4.88 -3.16
CA GLY A 83 10.68 3.84 -4.08
C GLY A 83 9.61 2.89 -4.60
N GLN A 84 8.34 3.03 -4.19
CA GLN A 84 7.24 2.23 -4.72
C GLN A 84 6.26 3.11 -5.51
N ASN A 85 5.74 2.56 -6.60
CA ASN A 85 4.86 3.28 -7.52
C ASN A 85 3.84 2.32 -8.15
N LEU A 86 2.69 2.85 -8.56
CA LEU A 86 1.71 2.10 -9.34
C LEU A 86 1.93 2.35 -10.83
N ARG A 87 1.69 1.33 -11.66
CA ARG A 87 1.89 1.38 -13.11
C ARG A 87 0.72 0.74 -13.84
N SER A 88 0.37 1.29 -15.00
CA SER A 88 -0.68 0.73 -15.87
C SER A 88 -0.30 -0.65 -16.41
N ASN A 89 0.99 -0.86 -16.71
CA ASN A 89 1.53 -2.12 -17.21
C ASN A 89 2.08 -3.03 -16.09
N GLY A 90 1.62 -2.85 -14.85
CA GLY A 90 2.08 -3.59 -13.69
C GLY A 90 1.04 -3.56 -12.58
N THR A 91 1.46 -3.36 -11.34
CA THR A 91 0.49 -3.21 -10.26
C THR A 91 -0.17 -1.84 -10.30
N ASN A 92 -1.49 -1.83 -10.44
CA ASN A 92 -2.30 -0.62 -10.46
C ASN A 92 -3.32 -0.57 -9.32
N ARG A 93 -3.29 -1.53 -8.39
CA ARG A 93 -4.33 -1.68 -7.37
C ARG A 93 -3.76 -2.09 -6.01
N LEU A 94 -4.35 -1.53 -4.94
CA LEU A 94 -4.21 -2.00 -3.57
C LEU A 94 -5.54 -2.57 -3.08
N VAL A 95 -5.48 -3.59 -2.23
CA VAL A 95 -6.65 -4.18 -1.59
C VAL A 95 -6.46 -4.12 -0.09
N SER A 96 -7.45 -3.58 0.63
CA SER A 96 -7.43 -3.47 2.07
C SER A 96 -7.34 -4.85 2.73
N ARG A 97 -6.99 -4.87 4.01
CA ARG A 97 -7.17 -6.05 4.86
C ARG A 97 -8.58 -6.11 5.45
N VAL A 98 -8.98 -7.27 5.96
CA VAL A 98 -10.25 -7.43 6.69
C VAL A 98 -10.19 -6.69 8.03
N SER A 99 -9.09 -6.81 8.76
CA SER A 99 -8.87 -6.08 10.02
C SER A 99 -7.38 -5.97 10.34
N GLU A 100 -7.00 -5.26 11.40
CA GLU A 100 -5.59 -5.22 11.84
C GLU A 100 -5.02 -6.60 12.20
N MET A 101 -5.89 -7.51 12.68
CA MET A 101 -5.51 -8.87 13.09
C MET A 101 -5.63 -9.88 11.95
N ASP A 102 -6.47 -9.59 10.94
CA ASP A 102 -6.72 -10.46 9.79
C ASP A 102 -6.21 -9.83 8.49
N GLY A 103 -5.07 -10.33 8.02
CA GLY A 103 -4.40 -9.91 6.79
C GLY A 103 -5.03 -10.42 5.49
N SER A 104 -6.17 -11.13 5.56
CA SER A 104 -6.89 -11.57 4.37
C SER A 104 -7.44 -10.40 3.54
N LEU A 105 -7.79 -10.69 2.28
CA LEU A 105 -8.27 -9.68 1.34
C LEU A 105 -9.62 -9.09 1.81
N GLY A 106 -9.60 -7.81 2.14
CA GLY A 106 -10.76 -7.03 2.55
C GLY A 106 -11.64 -6.59 1.39
N ALA A 107 -12.64 -5.77 1.73
CA ALA A 107 -13.65 -5.30 0.78
C ALA A 107 -13.24 -4.04 0.02
N TYR A 108 -12.27 -3.25 0.52
CA TYR A 108 -11.91 -1.97 -0.08
C TYR A 108 -10.73 -2.11 -1.03
N SER A 109 -10.71 -1.31 -2.09
CA SER A 109 -9.55 -1.22 -2.96
C SER A 109 -9.31 0.16 -3.52
N PHE A 110 -8.03 0.51 -3.63
CA PHE A 110 -7.53 1.69 -4.34
C PHE A 110 -7.09 1.24 -5.72
N VAL A 111 -7.54 1.90 -6.78
CA VAL A 111 -7.23 1.54 -8.17
C VAL A 111 -6.78 2.78 -8.92
N MET A 112 -5.66 2.66 -9.63
CA MET A 112 -5.21 3.60 -10.64
C MET A 112 -5.95 3.29 -11.94
N GLU A 113 -6.93 4.14 -12.27
CA GLU A 113 -7.70 4.07 -13.50
C GLU A 113 -7.00 4.84 -14.62
N GLN A 114 -7.57 4.81 -15.82
CA GLN A 114 -6.94 5.42 -17.00
C GLN A 114 -6.75 6.94 -16.88
N ARG A 115 -7.61 7.65 -16.15
CA ARG A 115 -7.58 9.13 -16.10
C ARG A 115 -7.75 9.69 -14.70
N TYR A 116 -7.87 8.85 -13.70
CA TYR A 116 -8.01 9.24 -12.30
C TYR A 116 -7.60 8.04 -11.45
N TRP A 117 -7.55 8.22 -10.14
CA TRP A 117 -7.51 7.09 -9.21
C TRP A 117 -8.79 7.08 -8.38
N ALA A 118 -9.19 5.90 -7.94
CA ALA A 118 -10.48 5.70 -7.32
C ALA A 118 -10.42 4.68 -6.19
N LEU A 119 -11.37 4.83 -5.26
CA LEU A 119 -11.62 3.90 -4.19
C LEU A 119 -12.94 3.17 -4.42
N TYR A 120 -12.87 1.85 -4.28
CA TYR A 120 -13.96 0.94 -4.54
C TYR A 120 -14.28 0.10 -3.31
N TYR A 121 -15.56 -0.21 -3.11
CA TYR A 121 -16.06 -1.11 -2.08
C TYR A 121 -16.70 -2.34 -2.74
N LYS A 122 -16.18 -3.52 -2.44
CA LYS A 122 -16.70 -4.79 -2.93
C LYS A 122 -17.92 -5.19 -2.11
N VAL A 123 -19.10 -5.05 -2.70
CA VAL A 123 -20.36 -5.51 -2.10
C VAL A 123 -20.44 -7.05 -2.22
N LYS A 124 -20.84 -7.71 -1.14
CA LYS A 124 -21.05 -9.16 -1.13
C LYS A 124 -22.09 -9.54 -2.20
N ASN A 125 -21.80 -10.56 -2.99
CA ASN A 125 -22.65 -11.06 -4.09
C ASN A 125 -22.87 -10.07 -5.24
N SER A 126 -22.14 -8.94 -5.31
CA SER A 126 -22.14 -8.07 -6.48
C SER A 126 -20.93 -8.37 -7.36
N PRO A 127 -21.11 -8.53 -8.69
CA PRO A 127 -19.99 -8.63 -9.62
C PRO A 127 -19.27 -7.28 -9.80
N THR A 128 -19.97 -6.16 -9.56
CA THR A 128 -19.43 -4.82 -9.71
C THR A 128 -19.15 -4.18 -8.35
N PRO A 129 -17.92 -3.70 -8.10
CA PRO A 129 -17.63 -2.97 -6.88
C PRO A 129 -18.20 -1.53 -6.95
N LEU A 130 -18.63 -1.02 -5.82
CA LEU A 130 -19.20 0.32 -5.68
C LEU A 130 -18.07 1.37 -5.66
N LEU A 131 -18.10 2.32 -6.59
CA LEU A 131 -17.25 3.50 -6.54
C LEU A 131 -17.77 4.45 -5.46
N TYR A 132 -16.97 4.71 -4.42
CA TYR A 132 -17.36 5.66 -3.36
C TYR A 132 -16.49 6.92 -3.32
N TYR A 133 -15.33 6.91 -3.98
CA TYR A 133 -14.48 8.08 -4.13
C TYR A 133 -13.68 8.00 -5.43
N LYS A 134 -13.52 9.13 -6.12
CA LYS A 134 -12.59 9.28 -7.25
C LYS A 134 -11.86 10.62 -7.13
N SER A 135 -10.63 10.67 -7.61
CA SER A 135 -9.90 11.91 -7.77
C SER A 135 -10.42 12.74 -8.94
N ASP A 136 -9.93 13.97 -9.03
CA ASP A 136 -10.05 14.77 -10.25
C ASP A 136 -9.37 14.06 -11.42
N GLU A 137 -9.83 14.39 -12.63
CA GLU A 137 -9.24 13.87 -13.85
C GLU A 137 -7.82 14.39 -13.99
N SER A 138 -6.90 13.45 -14.18
CA SER A 138 -5.48 13.68 -14.42
C SER A 138 -5.24 13.92 -15.91
N GLY A 139 -4.26 14.78 -16.20
CA GLY A 139 -3.83 15.06 -17.56
C GLY A 139 -4.65 16.13 -18.29
N ASP A 140 -4.44 16.22 -19.60
CA ASP A 140 -5.05 17.19 -20.53
C ASP A 140 -6.26 16.63 -21.29
N GLY A 141 -6.75 15.46 -20.87
CA GLY A 141 -7.81 14.73 -21.56
C GLY A 141 -7.34 13.82 -22.69
N GLN A 142 -6.04 13.75 -22.95
CA GLN A 142 -5.44 12.77 -23.85
C GLN A 142 -4.64 11.72 -23.08
N GLY A 143 -4.59 10.52 -23.66
CA GLY A 143 -3.78 9.44 -23.09
C GLY A 143 -4.40 8.73 -21.89
N SER A 144 -3.57 7.95 -21.21
CA SER A 144 -3.93 7.21 -20.00
C SER A 144 -2.81 7.26 -18.96
N MET A 145 -3.14 7.16 -17.68
CA MET A 145 -2.17 7.23 -16.58
C MET A 145 -1.16 6.09 -16.71
N ALA A 146 0.09 6.45 -16.95
CA ALA A 146 1.19 5.53 -17.12
C ALA A 146 1.68 5.04 -15.75
N ASN A 147 2.01 6.01 -14.89
CA ASN A 147 2.60 5.79 -13.59
C ASN A 147 1.97 6.73 -12.55
N LEU A 148 1.81 6.25 -11.34
CA LEU A 148 1.51 7.04 -10.15
C LEU A 148 2.66 6.82 -9.16
N ASN A 149 3.53 7.81 -9.01
CA ASN A 149 4.75 7.75 -8.24
C ASN A 149 4.55 8.46 -6.90
N PHE A 150 4.72 7.75 -5.79
CA PHE A 150 4.69 8.34 -4.46
C PHE A 150 6.08 8.83 -4.08
N TYR A 151 6.14 9.97 -3.39
CA TYR A 151 7.40 10.53 -2.94
C TYR A 151 7.32 11.05 -1.51
N CYS A 152 8.49 11.05 -0.86
CA CYS A 152 8.76 11.79 0.35
C CYS A 152 10.12 12.48 0.18
N LYS A 153 10.16 13.79 0.33
CA LYS A 153 11.38 14.60 0.16
C LYS A 153 11.49 15.63 1.29
N PRO A 154 12.71 16.08 1.65
CA PRO A 154 12.88 17.22 2.55
C PRO A 154 12.18 18.47 1.99
N GLU A 155 11.56 19.23 2.88
CA GLU A 155 10.96 20.54 2.60
C GLU A 155 11.79 21.62 3.31
N TYR A 156 12.06 22.72 2.61
CA TYR A 156 12.95 23.78 3.09
C TYR A 156 12.21 25.06 3.49
N GLU A 157 10.89 25.13 3.24
CA GLU A 157 10.05 26.15 3.84
C GLU A 157 10.08 26.05 5.38
N GLN A 158 10.31 27.17 6.06
CA GLN A 158 10.57 27.23 7.53
C GLN A 158 9.50 26.58 8.42
N ALA A 159 8.30 26.32 7.89
CA ALA A 159 7.21 25.72 8.63
C ALA A 159 7.20 24.17 8.60
N TYR A 160 7.98 23.54 7.72
CA TYR A 160 7.89 22.10 7.43
C TYR A 160 9.29 21.47 7.35
N ALA A 161 9.36 20.16 7.52
CA ALA A 161 10.61 19.40 7.40
C ALA A 161 10.61 18.48 6.18
N PHE A 162 9.44 17.94 5.82
CA PHE A 162 9.26 17.03 4.69
C PHE A 162 7.95 17.35 3.95
N GLU A 163 7.92 17.00 2.68
CA GLU A 163 6.74 16.99 1.82
C GLU A 163 6.49 15.56 1.32
N MET A 164 5.25 15.11 1.43
CA MET A 164 4.79 13.83 0.90
C MET A 164 3.66 14.06 -0.08
N GLY A 165 3.77 13.42 -1.23
CA GLY A 165 2.83 13.61 -2.32
C GLY A 165 2.88 12.46 -3.31
N PHE A 166 2.18 12.64 -4.41
CA PHE A 166 2.32 11.78 -5.57
C PHE A 166 2.48 12.62 -6.84
N THR A 167 3.13 12.05 -7.83
CA THR A 167 3.15 12.56 -9.20
C THR A 167 2.56 11.51 -10.14
N TYR A 168 2.03 11.96 -11.27
CA TYR A 168 1.54 11.10 -12.33
C TYR A 168 2.12 11.51 -13.67
N ASP A 169 2.33 10.50 -14.51
CA ASP A 169 2.75 10.65 -15.90
C ASP A 169 1.68 10.04 -16.82
N MET A 170 1.38 10.68 -17.94
CA MET A 170 0.44 10.17 -18.94
C MET A 170 1.15 9.46 -20.09
N ASN A 171 0.62 8.33 -20.54
CA ASN A 171 1.01 7.69 -21.79
C ASN A 171 0.41 8.45 -22.97
N ASN A 172 1.16 8.59 -24.07
CA ASN A 172 0.74 9.30 -25.28
C ASN A 172 0.36 10.78 -25.07
N SER A 173 0.81 11.39 -23.97
CA SER A 173 0.75 12.82 -23.71
C SER A 173 2.02 13.22 -22.96
N THR A 174 2.45 14.48 -23.10
CA THR A 174 3.52 15.05 -22.26
C THR A 174 2.98 15.59 -20.95
N SER A 175 1.68 15.44 -20.70
CA SER A 175 1.03 15.88 -19.47
C SER A 175 1.48 15.05 -18.28
N SER A 176 1.95 15.75 -17.25
CA SER A 176 2.33 15.20 -15.96
C SER A 176 1.87 16.16 -14.88
N GLY A 177 1.57 15.65 -13.70
CA GLY A 177 1.15 16.47 -12.57
C GLY A 177 1.36 15.76 -11.26
N GLY A 178 0.74 16.26 -10.20
CA GLY A 178 0.84 15.67 -8.89
C GLY A 178 0.08 16.48 -7.86
N ASP A 179 -0.05 15.90 -6.67
CA ASP A 179 -0.67 16.57 -5.55
C ASP A 179 0.14 16.34 -4.27
N ILE A 180 0.06 17.30 -3.36
CA ILE A 180 0.72 17.23 -2.06
C ILE A 180 -0.28 16.66 -1.08
N LEU A 181 0.04 15.52 -0.49
CA LEU A 181 -0.80 14.87 0.50
C LEU A 181 -0.62 15.49 1.89
N THR A 182 0.63 15.76 2.28
CA THR A 182 0.93 16.34 3.59
C THR A 182 2.33 16.93 3.67
N ARG A 183 2.50 17.91 4.57
CA ARG A 183 3.77 18.55 4.90
C ARG A 183 4.06 18.44 6.40
N PRO A 184 4.67 17.34 6.87
CA PRO A 184 5.04 17.17 8.27
C PRO A 184 6.24 18.03 8.68
N LYS A 185 6.29 18.38 9.97
CA LYS A 185 7.39 19.15 10.58
C LYS A 185 8.51 18.30 11.18
N TYR A 186 8.48 16.99 10.91
CA TYR A 186 9.40 16.01 11.48
C TYR A 186 9.88 15.07 10.37
N ASN A 187 10.89 14.25 10.70
CA ASN A 187 11.46 13.32 9.74
C ASN A 187 10.42 12.27 9.31
N SER A 188 10.16 12.22 8.01
CA SER A 188 9.16 11.33 7.40
C SER A 188 9.75 10.33 6.41
N THR A 189 11.06 10.08 6.48
CA THR A 189 11.77 9.14 5.60
C THR A 189 11.15 7.74 5.63
N TYR A 190 10.61 7.31 6.78
CA TYR A 190 9.93 6.03 6.94
C TYR A 190 8.41 6.24 6.97
N SER A 191 7.85 6.48 5.79
CA SER A 191 6.42 6.68 5.61
C SER A 191 5.81 5.65 4.68
N MET A 192 4.59 5.23 4.99
CA MET A 192 3.81 4.32 4.17
C MET A 192 2.38 4.85 3.98
N LEU A 193 1.85 4.70 2.78
CA LEU A 193 0.44 4.89 2.47
C LEU A 193 -0.27 3.55 2.64
N ARG A 194 -1.38 3.51 3.37
CA ARG A 194 -2.14 2.29 3.61
C ARG A 194 -3.62 2.51 3.37
N LEU A 195 -4.24 1.57 2.65
CA LEU A 195 -5.69 1.47 2.59
C LEU A 195 -6.19 0.63 3.76
N GLU A 196 -6.90 1.26 4.68
CA GLU A 196 -7.35 0.62 5.90
C GLU A 196 -8.66 -0.16 5.72
N SER A 197 -8.98 -1.01 6.69
CA SER A 197 -10.18 -1.85 6.68
C SER A 197 -11.48 -1.06 6.75
N ASP A 198 -11.41 0.22 7.08
CA ASP A 198 -12.55 1.16 7.07
C ASP A 198 -12.70 1.91 5.73
N GLY A 199 -11.85 1.61 4.74
CA GLY A 199 -11.86 2.25 3.43
C GLY A 199 -11.08 3.56 3.36
N ASN A 200 -10.52 4.06 4.46
CA ASN A 200 -9.73 5.30 4.41
C ASN A 200 -8.29 5.03 4.00
N LEU A 201 -7.75 5.96 3.21
CA LEU A 201 -6.34 5.96 2.84
C LEU A 201 -5.57 6.84 3.84
N ARG A 202 -4.64 6.22 4.59
CA ARG A 202 -3.89 6.89 5.66
C ARG A 202 -2.40 6.81 5.42
N ILE A 203 -1.70 7.86 5.81
CA ILE A 203 -0.23 7.88 5.78
C ILE A 203 0.25 7.59 7.19
N HIS A 204 1.10 6.58 7.34
CA HIS A 204 1.74 6.24 8.59
C HIS A 204 3.21 6.62 8.49
N THR A 205 3.66 7.50 9.37
CA THR A 205 5.07 7.90 9.49
C THR A 205 5.65 7.32 10.78
N TYR A 206 6.81 6.67 10.67
CA TYR A 206 7.55 6.23 11.85
C TYR A 206 8.54 7.31 12.29
N ASN A 207 8.44 7.74 13.55
CA ASN A 207 9.34 8.75 14.10
C ASN A 207 10.36 8.11 15.04
N PHE A 208 11.61 8.06 14.58
CA PHE A 208 12.75 7.57 15.37
C PHE A 208 13.23 8.56 16.44
N ALA A 209 12.97 9.87 16.30
CA ALA A 209 13.53 10.90 17.16
C ALA A 209 12.70 11.17 18.43
N GLY A 210 11.52 10.57 18.55
CA GLY A 210 10.60 10.75 19.67
C GLY A 210 10.23 9.44 20.37
N SER A 211 8.98 9.01 20.20
CA SER A 211 8.34 7.91 20.93
C SER A 211 8.63 6.50 20.41
N CYS A 212 9.46 6.35 19.36
CA CYS A 212 9.61 5.09 18.61
C CYS A 212 8.26 4.49 18.18
N ALA A 213 7.28 5.35 17.84
CA ALA A 213 5.93 4.97 17.47
C ALA A 213 5.56 5.44 16.05
N TRP A 214 4.54 4.82 15.50
CA TRP A 214 3.93 5.24 14.24
C TRP A 214 2.86 6.29 14.48
N TYR A 215 2.90 7.35 13.69
CA TYR A 215 1.90 8.41 13.65
C TYR A 215 1.08 8.28 12.38
N SER A 216 -0.25 8.30 12.50
CA SER A 216 -1.14 8.36 11.34
C SER A 216 -1.51 9.81 11.06
N SER A 217 -1.17 10.29 9.86
CA SER A 217 -1.76 11.50 9.30
C SER A 217 -2.89 11.11 8.34
N ARG A 218 -3.97 11.90 8.35
CA ARG A 218 -5.10 11.69 7.44
C ARG A 218 -4.59 11.94 6.01
N GLY A 219 -4.67 10.93 5.15
CA GLY A 219 -4.29 11.03 3.73
C GLY A 219 -5.49 11.50 2.90
N PHE A 220 -6.55 10.69 2.87
CA PHE A 220 -7.86 11.07 2.32
C PHE A 220 -8.97 10.53 3.23
N GLN A 221 -9.94 11.39 3.55
CA GLN A 221 -11.17 11.00 4.25
C GLN A 221 -12.33 11.10 3.27
N SER A 222 -12.79 9.96 2.76
CA SER A 222 -14.11 9.92 2.13
C SER A 222 -15.13 9.77 3.26
N PHE A 223 -15.95 10.79 3.48
CA PHE A 223 -17.23 10.54 4.12
C PHE A 223 -18.11 9.86 3.06
N PRO A 224 -18.54 8.60 3.21
CA PRO A 224 -19.60 8.08 2.36
C PRO A 224 -20.87 8.84 2.74
N CYS A 225 -21.11 10.00 2.11
CA CYS A 225 -22.26 10.86 2.37
C CYS A 225 -23.61 10.22 1.95
N TRP A 226 -23.66 8.92 1.67
CA TRP A 226 -24.85 8.22 1.16
C TRP A 226 -25.10 6.85 1.81
N LEU A 227 -24.46 6.54 2.94
CA LEU A 227 -24.82 5.35 3.75
C LEU A 227 -25.54 5.69 5.07
N TYR A 228 -25.79 6.96 5.35
CA TYR A 228 -26.70 7.37 6.42
C TYR A 228 -28.03 7.82 5.83
N GLN A 229 -28.93 6.85 5.62
CA GLN A 229 -30.36 7.13 5.75
C GLN A 229 -30.88 6.24 6.89
N ASP A 230 -31.17 6.94 7.99
CA ASP A 230 -31.97 6.53 9.15
C ASP A 230 -31.51 5.36 10.03
N VAL A 231 -30.64 5.66 11.00
CA VAL A 231 -30.94 5.41 12.43
C VAL A 231 -30.34 6.56 13.26
N GLN A 232 -31.19 7.37 13.86
CA GLN A 232 -30.84 8.28 14.95
C GLN A 232 -30.41 7.45 16.16
N ILE A 233 -29.17 7.61 16.63
CA ILE A 233 -28.79 7.25 17.99
C ILE A 233 -28.34 8.53 18.68
N ASP A 234 -29.21 9.02 19.55
CA ASP A 234 -28.95 10.06 20.53
C ASP A 234 -27.89 9.56 21.53
N LEU A 235 -26.77 10.28 21.62
CA LEU A 235 -25.70 10.03 22.60
C LEU A 235 -25.54 11.25 23.54
N SER A 236 -26.64 11.88 23.92
CA SER A 236 -26.65 13.01 24.86
C SER A 236 -26.12 12.69 26.27
N ASN A 237 -25.82 11.43 26.62
CA ASN A 237 -25.19 11.11 27.91
C ASN A 237 -24.39 9.80 27.86
N LEU A 238 -23.09 9.86 27.55
CA LEU A 238 -22.13 8.85 28.00
C LEU A 238 -20.79 9.53 28.32
N LYS A 239 -20.59 9.82 29.61
CA LYS A 239 -19.27 10.09 30.19
C LYS A 239 -18.56 8.76 30.36
N PHE A 240 -17.33 8.63 29.87
CA PHE A 240 -16.38 7.68 30.44
C PHE A 240 -15.02 8.37 30.63
N VAL A 241 -14.74 8.58 31.92
CA VAL A 241 -13.42 8.77 32.50
C VAL A 241 -12.87 7.37 32.74
N GLU A 242 -11.65 7.09 32.32
CA GLU A 242 -10.75 6.33 33.18
C GLU A 242 -9.28 6.62 32.86
N LEU A 243 -8.53 6.70 33.95
CA LEU A 243 -7.15 7.08 34.14
C LEU A 243 -6.47 5.89 34.81
N LEU A 244 -5.14 5.85 34.73
CA LEU A 244 -4.17 4.98 35.42
C LEU A 244 -3.78 3.70 34.66
N LEU A 245 -2.49 3.35 34.58
CA LEU A 245 -1.33 3.76 35.38
C LEU A 245 -0.26 4.51 34.59
#